data_AF-A0A427DXF6-F1
#
_entry.id   AF-A0A427DXF6-F1
#
_cell.length_a   1.000
_cell.length_b   1.000
_cell.length_c   1.000
_cell.angle_alpha   90.00
_cell.angle_beta   90.00
_cell.angle_gamma   90.00
#
_symmetry.space_group_name_H-M   'P 1'
#
loop_
_entity.id
_entity.type
_entity.pdbx_description
1 polymer ?
#
loop_
_entity_poly.entity_id
_entity_poly.type
_entity_poly.pdbx_seq_one_letter_code
_entity_poly.pdbx_strand_id
1 'polypeptide(L)'
;MPTYDEFLTGDMVIDNRLPTPRVIEATDDVINLDAPFTLEMPAVSAATYSSVLLVFANADGGPYPCAMVEGQVIDGVPVQGVVENDSLDPPFDRDQTAVLRGFLRMRQPDVWVRTPDSPHYTF
;
A
#
# COMPACT_ATOMS: atom_id res chain seq x y z
N MET A 1 -1.21 -16.80 9.40
CA MET A 1 -0.73 -15.54 8.81
C MET A 1 -0.91 -15.66 7.31
N PRO A 2 -1.37 -14.62 6.61
CA PRO A 2 -1.42 -14.64 5.17
C PRO A 2 -0.02 -14.79 4.56
N THR A 3 0.09 -15.41 3.39
CA THR A 3 1.34 -15.44 2.64
C THR A 3 1.58 -14.11 1.94
N TYR A 4 2.82 -13.84 1.53
CA TYR A 4 3.14 -12.68 0.70
C TYR A 4 2.31 -12.67 -0.59
N ASP A 5 2.08 -13.83 -1.20
CA ASP A 5 1.25 -13.96 -2.40
C ASP A 5 -0.20 -13.52 -2.15
N GLU A 6 -0.80 -13.83 -0.99
CA GLU A 6 -2.16 -13.41 -0.66
C GLU A 6 -2.29 -11.87 -0.52
N PHE A 7 -1.23 -11.19 -0.07
CA PHE A 7 -1.18 -9.73 -0.06
C PHE A 7 -0.99 -9.13 -1.46
N LEU A 8 -0.30 -9.84 -2.36
CA LEU A 8 -0.12 -9.43 -3.74
C LEU A 8 -1.41 -9.60 -4.57
N THR A 9 -2.17 -10.68 -4.35
CA THR A 9 -3.46 -10.89 -5.05
C THR A 9 -4.59 -10.05 -4.45
N GLY A 10 -4.52 -9.76 -3.16
CA GLY A 10 -5.51 -8.93 -2.45
C GLY A 10 -6.78 -9.69 -2.07
N ASP A 11 -6.75 -11.01 -1.99
CA ASP A 11 -7.89 -11.88 -1.65
C ASP A 11 -8.21 -11.84 -0.14
N MET A 12 -8.66 -10.67 0.32
CA MET A 12 -8.89 -10.36 1.71
C MET A 12 -10.17 -9.55 1.91
N VAL A 13 -10.81 -9.69 3.07
CA VAL A 13 -12.01 -8.91 3.40
C VAL A 13 -11.67 -7.42 3.43
N ILE A 14 -12.37 -6.65 2.61
CA ILE A 14 -12.25 -5.19 2.54
C ILE A 14 -13.14 -4.56 3.62
N ASP A 15 -12.56 -3.73 4.48
CA ASP A 15 -13.31 -2.86 5.39
C ASP A 15 -13.40 -1.45 4.82
N ASN A 16 -14.53 -1.13 4.19
CA ASN A 16 -14.77 0.17 3.53
C ASN A 16 -14.85 1.37 4.48
N ARG A 17 -14.75 1.16 5.80
CA ARG A 17 -14.69 2.25 6.79
C ARG A 17 -13.26 2.72 7.05
N LEU A 18 -12.26 1.94 6.61
CA LEU A 18 -10.86 2.30 6.71
C LEU A 18 -10.51 3.40 5.69
N PRO A 19 -9.54 4.26 6.00
CA PRO A 19 -9.05 5.22 5.03
C PRO A 19 -8.35 4.51 3.88
N THR A 20 -8.43 5.10 2.70
CA THR A 20 -7.71 4.66 1.52
C THR A 20 -6.24 5.07 1.63
N PRO A 21 -5.27 4.16 1.38
CA PRO A 21 -3.87 4.52 1.30
C PRO A 21 -3.61 5.37 0.05
N ARG A 22 -2.53 6.16 0.05
CA ARG A 22 -2.21 7.07 -1.05
C ARG A 22 -0.71 7.23 -1.26
N VAL A 23 -0.34 7.69 -2.45
CA VAL A 23 0.99 8.22 -2.73
C VAL A 23 0.98 9.74 -2.51
N ILE A 24 1.90 10.26 -1.70
CA ILE A 24 1.86 11.65 -1.23
C ILE A 24 2.23 12.65 -2.32
N GLU A 25 3.22 12.32 -3.12
CA GLU A 25 3.78 13.16 -4.18
C GLU A 25 3.00 13.04 -5.50
N ALA A 26 1.99 12.16 -5.56
CA ALA A 26 1.16 12.01 -6.76
C ALA A 26 0.31 13.26 -7.01
N THR A 27 0.29 13.75 -8.25
CA THR A 27 -0.56 14.87 -8.68
C THR A 27 -1.49 14.39 -9.78
N ASP A 28 -2.80 14.51 -9.56
CA ASP A 28 -3.83 13.95 -10.46
C ASP A 28 -3.58 12.46 -10.78
N ASP A 29 -3.19 11.70 -9.75
CA ASP A 29 -2.81 10.28 -9.80
C ASP A 29 -1.56 9.97 -10.67
N VAL A 30 -0.76 10.98 -11.03
CA VAL A 30 0.53 10.80 -11.74
C VAL A 30 1.69 10.86 -10.74
N ILE A 31 2.59 9.87 -10.81
CA ILE A 31 3.80 9.75 -9.98
C ILE A 31 5.04 9.98 -10.85
N ASN A 32 5.93 10.88 -10.44
CA ASN A 32 7.22 11.04 -11.12
C ASN A 32 8.20 9.94 -10.73
N LEU A 33 8.46 8.98 -11.62
CA LEU A 33 9.41 7.89 -11.39
C LEU A 33 10.88 8.32 -11.25
N ASP A 34 11.23 9.54 -11.70
CA ASP A 34 12.59 10.08 -11.59
C ASP A 34 12.88 10.66 -10.18
N ALA A 35 11.94 10.54 -9.24
CA ALA A 35 12.06 11.01 -7.87
C ALA A 35 11.52 9.97 -6.87
N PRO A 36 12.01 9.96 -5.61
CA PRO A 36 11.41 9.14 -4.56
C PRO A 36 9.96 9.56 -4.30
N PHE A 37 9.10 8.59 -3.98
CA PHE A 37 7.71 8.82 -3.60
C PHE A 37 7.35 8.05 -2.33
N THR A 38 6.38 8.57 -1.59
CA THR A 38 5.99 8.08 -0.26
C THR A 38 4.65 7.38 -0.35
N LEU A 39 4.63 6.10 0.01
CA LEU A 39 3.39 5.37 0.28
C LEU A 39 2.91 5.72 1.68
N GLU A 40 1.64 6.10 1.82
CA GLU A 40 1.04 6.44 3.10
C GLU A 40 -0.22 5.63 3.37
N MET A 41 -0.28 5.05 4.57
CA MET A 41 -1.54 4.71 5.22
C MET A 41 -1.93 5.83 6.18
N PRO A 42 -3.07 6.52 5.97
CA PRO A 42 -3.56 7.52 6.91
C PRO A 42 -3.73 6.94 8.32
N ALA A 43 -3.61 7.80 9.34
CA ALA A 43 -3.66 7.37 10.73
C ALA A 43 -4.93 6.56 11.05
N VAL A 44 -4.75 5.41 11.70
CA VAL A 44 -5.82 4.55 12.20
C VAL A 44 -5.63 4.29 13.69
N SER A 45 -6.69 3.80 14.35
CA SER A 45 -6.66 3.51 15.79
C SER A 45 -5.72 2.35 16.13
N ALA A 46 -4.70 2.63 16.93
CA ALA A 46 -3.80 1.63 17.51
C ALA A 46 -4.49 0.76 18.57
N ALA A 47 -5.66 1.18 19.07
CA ALA A 47 -6.50 0.32 19.91
C ALA A 47 -7.12 -0.84 19.12
N THR A 48 -7.38 -0.64 17.83
CA THR A 48 -8.00 -1.66 16.95
C THR A 48 -6.95 -2.41 16.12
N TYR A 49 -5.95 -1.70 15.60
CA TYR A 49 -4.96 -2.25 14.68
C TYR A 49 -3.56 -2.22 15.31
N SER A 50 -2.71 -3.15 14.89
CA SER A 50 -1.37 -3.33 15.44
C SER A 50 -0.27 -3.07 14.41
N SER A 51 -0.52 -3.42 13.15
CA SER A 51 0.46 -3.34 12.09
C SER A 51 -0.21 -3.02 10.78
N VAL A 52 0.54 -2.42 9.87
CA VAL A 52 0.14 -2.18 8.49
C VAL A 52 1.18 -2.77 7.55
N LEU A 53 0.70 -3.27 6.42
CA LEU A 53 1.48 -3.57 5.24
C LEU A 53 0.86 -2.79 4.08
N LEU A 54 1.68 -1.97 3.41
CA LEU A 54 1.35 -1.29 2.18
C LEU A 54 1.99 -2.04 1.03
N VAL A 55 1.23 -2.27 -0.03
CA VAL A 55 1.67 -2.95 -1.25
C VAL A 55 1.36 -2.08 -2.44
N PHE A 56 2.39 -1.54 -3.07
CA PHE A 56 2.31 -0.79 -4.32
C PHE A 56 2.72 -1.71 -5.45
N ALA A 57 1.76 -2.15 -6.28
CA ALA A 57 2.00 -3.17 -7.29
C ALA A 57 1.39 -2.77 -8.63
N ASN A 58 1.85 -3.41 -9.70
CA ASN A 58 1.25 -3.27 -11.02
C ASN A 58 -0.25 -3.63 -11.00
N ALA A 59 -1.07 -2.77 -11.60
CA ALA A 59 -2.52 -2.91 -11.62
C ALA A 59 -3.01 -3.99 -12.59
N ASP A 60 -2.16 -4.48 -13.49
CA ASP A 60 -2.46 -5.61 -14.38
C ASP A 60 -2.58 -6.98 -13.66
N GLY A 61 -2.31 -7.00 -12.35
CA GLY A 61 -2.36 -8.20 -11.51
C GLY A 61 -1.07 -9.02 -11.53
N GLY A 62 -0.04 -8.54 -12.24
CA GLY A 62 1.31 -9.08 -12.16
C GLY A 62 1.92 -8.84 -10.77
N PRO A 63 2.74 -9.79 -10.27
CA PRO A 63 3.37 -9.66 -8.95
C PRO A 63 4.50 -8.63 -8.91
N TYR A 64 4.96 -8.16 -10.08
CA TYR A 64 6.06 -7.20 -10.23
C TYR A 64 5.75 -6.21 -11.37
N PRO A 65 6.33 -4.99 -11.35
CA PRO A 65 7.06 -4.35 -10.25
C PRO A 65 6.21 -4.22 -8.98
N CYS A 66 6.86 -4.26 -7.81
CA CYS A 66 6.17 -4.16 -6.53
C CYS A 66 7.08 -3.54 -5.46
N ALA A 67 6.51 -2.66 -4.65
CA ALA A 67 7.13 -2.14 -3.44
C ALA A 67 6.26 -2.47 -2.22
N MET A 68 6.90 -2.85 -1.12
CA MET A 68 6.23 -3.19 0.14
C MET A 68 6.77 -2.34 1.28
N VAL A 69 5.88 -1.81 2.10
CA VAL A 69 6.21 -1.05 3.30
C VAL A 69 5.46 -1.63 4.48
N GLU A 70 6.20 -2.11 5.47
CA GLU A 70 5.66 -2.59 6.74
C GLU A 70 5.84 -1.53 7.83
N GLY A 71 4.85 -1.39 8.72
CA GLY A 71 4.97 -0.50 9.86
C GLY A 71 4.05 -0.87 11.02
N GLN A 72 4.36 -0.30 12.18
CA GLN A 72 3.53 -0.43 13.39
C GLN A 72 2.49 0.71 13.44
N VAL A 73 1.29 0.39 13.89
CA VAL A 73 0.23 1.40 14.06
C VAL A 73 0.45 2.15 15.38
N ILE A 74 0.53 3.46 15.29
CA ILE A 74 0.65 4.40 16.43
C ILE A 74 -0.52 5.39 16.33
N ASP A 75 -1.20 5.64 17.45
CA ASP A 75 -2.39 6.51 17.48
C ASP A 75 -2.09 7.90 16.93
N GLY A 76 -2.90 8.32 15.94
CA GLY A 76 -2.80 9.64 15.32
C GLY A 76 -1.62 9.84 14.38
N VAL A 77 -0.81 8.81 14.12
CA VAL A 77 0.38 8.90 13.26
C VAL A 77 0.14 8.09 11.97
N PRO A 78 0.26 8.69 10.78
CA PRO A 78 0.23 7.93 9.53
C PRO A 78 1.45 7.01 9.44
N VAL A 79 1.27 5.86 8.81
CA VAL A 79 2.41 4.99 8.48
C VAL A 79 2.86 5.30 7.07
N GLN A 80 4.16 5.53 6.93
CA GLN A 80 4.77 5.97 5.68
C GLN A 80 6.00 5.15 5.34
N GLY A 81 6.28 4.97 4.05
CA GLY A 81 7.54 4.45 3.56
C GLY A 81 7.89 5.03 2.21
N VAL A 82 9.16 5.37 2.04
CA VAL A 82 9.69 5.95 0.81
C VAL A 82 10.10 4.82 -0.14
N VAL A 83 9.72 4.98 -1.40
CA VAL A 83 10.05 4.09 -2.51
C VAL A 83 10.90 4.86 -3.50
N GLU A 84 12.02 4.26 -3.89
CA GLU A 84 12.87 4.72 -5.00
C GLU A 84 12.69 3.72 -6.14
N ASN A 85 12.14 4.16 -7.28
CA ASN A 85 11.79 3.25 -8.38
C ASN A 85 12.99 2.45 -8.88
N ASP A 86 14.16 3.10 -9.02
CA ASP A 86 15.40 2.48 -9.50
C ASP A 86 15.97 1.42 -8.55
N SER A 87 15.47 1.34 -7.32
CA SER A 87 15.85 0.30 -6.35
C SER A 87 14.96 -0.95 -6.42
N LEU A 88 13.89 -0.92 -7.21
CA LEU A 88 13.00 -2.06 -7.41
C LEU A 88 13.56 -3.00 -8.49
N ASP A 89 13.20 -4.28 -8.42
CA ASP A 89 13.60 -5.29 -9.39
C ASP A 89 12.39 -6.17 -9.81
N PRO A 90 11.82 -5.97 -11.01
CA PRO A 90 12.06 -4.83 -11.92
C PRO A 90 11.51 -3.48 -11.40
N PRO A 91 12.01 -2.34 -11.92
CA PRO A 91 11.39 -1.02 -11.70
C PRO A 91 10.08 -0.86 -12.48
N PHE A 92 9.24 0.08 -12.05
CA PHE A 92 8.07 0.51 -12.83
C PHE A 92 8.50 1.22 -14.11
N ASP A 93 7.77 0.94 -15.18
CA ASP A 93 7.90 1.57 -16.48
C ASP A 93 6.78 2.61 -16.71
N ARG A 94 7.04 3.62 -17.55
CA ARG A 94 6.10 4.73 -17.80
C ARG A 94 4.81 4.34 -18.54
N ASP A 95 4.75 3.14 -19.11
CA ASP A 95 3.57 2.60 -19.78
C ASP A 95 2.68 1.75 -18.86
N GLN A 96 3.11 1.54 -17.61
CA GLN A 96 2.39 0.76 -16.62
C GLN A 96 1.42 1.62 -15.81
N THR A 97 0.53 0.94 -15.09
CA THR A 97 -0.31 1.54 -14.07
C THR A 97 -0.14 0.78 -12.77
N ALA A 98 -0.22 1.45 -11.64
CA ALA A 98 -0.04 0.83 -10.34
C ALA A 98 -1.21 1.11 -9.39
N VAL A 99 -1.38 0.25 -8.40
CA VAL A 99 -2.36 0.40 -7.34
C VAL A 99 -1.69 0.20 -5.98
N LEU A 100 -2.04 1.06 -5.03
CA LEU A 100 -1.63 0.95 -3.64
C LEU A 100 -2.73 0.26 -2.83
N ARG A 101 -2.36 -0.82 -2.16
CA ARG A 101 -3.24 -1.61 -1.29
C ARG A 101 -2.73 -1.54 0.13
N GLY A 102 -3.65 -1.33 1.07
CA GLY A 102 -3.36 -1.31 2.50
C GLY A 102 -3.91 -2.55 3.17
N PHE A 103 -3.11 -3.16 4.04
CA PHE A 103 -3.50 -4.30 4.85
C PHE A 103 -3.23 -3.96 6.31
N LEU A 104 -4.23 -4.13 7.17
CA LEU A 104 -4.12 -3.84 8.58
C LEU A 104 -4.36 -5.09 9.41
N ARG A 105 -3.47 -5.33 10.37
CA ARG A 105 -3.62 -6.41 11.35
C ARG A 105 -4.47 -5.94 12.53
N MET A 106 -5.71 -6.40 12.59
CA MET A 106 -6.59 -6.22 13.75
C MET A 106 -6.00 -6.91 14.98
N ARG A 107 -6.12 -6.29 16.15
CA ARG A 107 -5.68 -6.90 17.42
C ARG A 107 -6.64 -8.00 17.88
N GLN A 108 -7.94 -7.77 17.72
CA GLN A 108 -9.00 -8.68 18.14
C GLN A 108 -10.19 -8.62 17.17
N PRO A 109 -10.52 -9.70 16.45
CA PRO A 109 -9.72 -10.93 16.35
C PRO A 109 -8.36 -10.64 15.68
N ASP A 110 -7.36 -11.51 15.90
CA ASP A 110 -6.02 -11.38 15.30
C ASP A 110 -6.05 -11.77 13.82
N VAL A 111 -6.62 -10.89 12.99
CA VAL A 111 -6.84 -11.09 11.56
C VAL A 111 -6.32 -9.89 10.78
N TRP A 112 -5.96 -10.15 9.53
CA TRP A 112 -5.66 -9.08 8.60
C TRP A 112 -6.93 -8.69 7.84
N VAL A 113 -7.11 -7.39 7.61
CA VAL A 113 -8.17 -6.83 6.76
C VAL A 113 -7.55 -5.91 5.73
N ARG A 114 -8.22 -5.75 4.59
CA ARG A 114 -7.80 -4.88 3.50
C ARG A 114 -8.54 -3.54 3.57
N THR A 115 -7.85 -2.45 3.25
CA THR A 115 -8.45 -1.13 3.04
C THR A 115 -9.17 -1.08 1.69
N PRO A 116 -9.95 -0.04 1.39
CA PRO A 116 -10.24 0.31 0.01
C PRO A 116 -8.93 0.49 -0.78
N ASP A 117 -8.97 0.22 -2.07
CA ASP A 117 -7.84 0.48 -2.97
C ASP A 117 -7.67 1.97 -3.22
N SER A 118 -6.43 2.39 -3.45
CA SER A 118 -6.14 3.70 -4.00
C SER A 118 -6.73 3.85 -5.41
N PRO A 119 -6.74 5.08 -5.96
CA PRO A 119 -6.81 5.27 -7.41
C PRO A 119 -5.70 4.48 -8.13
N HIS A 120 -5.89 4.29 -9.42
CA HIS A 120 -4.82 3.78 -10.27
C HIS A 120 -3.86 4.92 -10.57
N TYR A 121 -2.58 4.69 -10.31
CA TYR A 121 -1.52 5.63 -10.58
C TYR A 121 -0.91 5.40 -11.96
N THR A 122 -0.55 6.50 -12.62
CA THR A 122 0.27 6.53 -13.84
C THR A 122 1.61 7.20 -13.55
N PHE A 123 2.51 7.22 -14.54
CA PHE A 123 3.92 7.57 -14.38
C PHE A 123 4.45 8.53 -15.46
#